data_AF-A0A820QC57-F1
#
_entry.id   AF-A0A820QC57-F1
#
_cell.length_a   1.000
_cell.length_b   1.000
_cell.length_c   1.000
_cell.angle_alpha   90.00
_cell.angle_beta   90.00
_cell.angle_gamma   90.00
#
_symmetry.space_group_name_H-M   'P 1'
#
loop_
_entity.id
_entity.type
_entity.pdbx_description
1 polymer ?
#
loop_
_entity_poly.entity_id
_entity_poly.type
_entity_poly.pdbx_seq_one_letter_code
_entity_poly.pdbx_strand_id
1 'polypeptide(L)'
;MANRAWNMPNRFRNIVQQFTRIFHGTSTEESRTITCANYVNTIMNLPVSKLYIDEHSHKDVRKETTEMINNIRNIFITMVNQSTWMDSTSKIIAIKKAQAITAKLGYPDYLE
;
A
#
# COMPACT_ATOMS: atom_id res chain seq x y z
N MET A 1 15.67 -3.01 16.44
CA MET A 1 16.38 -1.72 16.56
C MET A 1 16.54 -1.13 15.17
N ALA A 2 16.14 0.12 14.95
CA ALA A 2 16.36 0.77 13.65
C ALA A 2 17.85 1.11 13.48
N ASN A 3 18.43 0.75 12.33
CA ASN A 3 19.80 1.11 11.98
C ASN A 3 19.91 2.64 11.83
N ARG A 4 20.68 3.29 12.71
CA ARG A 4 20.89 4.75 12.71
C ARG A 4 22.04 5.21 11.79
N ALA A 5 22.85 4.29 11.28
CA ALA A 5 24.06 4.62 10.52
C ALA A 5 23.76 5.38 9.22
N TRP A 6 22.56 5.22 8.64
CA TRP A 6 22.08 6.01 7.49
C TRP A 6 21.92 7.51 7.77
N ASN A 7 21.77 7.89 9.04
CA ASN A 7 21.66 9.29 9.48
C ASN A 7 23.01 9.89 9.92
N MET A 8 24.10 9.14 9.78
CA MET A 8 25.44 9.56 10.19
C MET A 8 26.29 10.04 9.00
N PRO A 9 27.48 10.64 9.27
CA PRO A 9 28.41 11.03 8.21
C PRO A 9 28.85 9.86 7.31
N ASN A 10 29.39 10.19 6.12
CA ASN A 10 29.73 9.24 5.05
C ASN A 10 30.51 8.02 5.53
N ARG A 11 31.41 8.16 6.51
CA ARG A 11 32.20 7.04 7.04
C ARG A 11 31.33 5.87 7.51
N PHE A 12 30.19 6.15 8.12
CA PHE A 12 29.26 5.12 8.62
C PHE A 12 28.34 4.63 7.50
N ARG A 13 27.83 5.54 6.66
CA ARG A 13 26.98 5.19 5.51
C ARG A 13 27.71 4.27 4.53
N ASN A 14 28.99 4.51 4.28
CA ASN A 14 29.82 3.68 3.41
C ASN A 14 29.94 2.24 3.92
N ILE A 15 30.03 2.02 5.24
CA ILE A 15 30.07 0.68 5.82
C ILE A 15 28.75 -0.04 5.57
N VAL A 16 27.62 0.65 5.76
CA VAL A 16 26.30 0.08 5.46
C VAL A 16 26.17 -0.22 3.96
N GLN A 17 26.62 0.68 3.10
CA GLN A 17 26.58 0.48 1.65
C GLN A 17 27.40 -0.74 1.20
N GLN A 18 28.55 -1.02 1.82
CA GLN A 18 29.32 -2.23 1.53
C GLN A 18 28.50 -3.49 1.85
N PHE A 19 27.83 -3.51 3.00
CA PHE A 19 26.94 -4.61 3.37
C PHE A 19 25.75 -4.72 2.40
N THR A 20 25.06 -3.61 2.13
CA THR A 20 23.91 -3.53 1.20
C THR A 20 24.29 -4.03 -0.19
N ARG A 21 25.49 -3.71 -0.68
CA ARG A 21 25.98 -4.18 -1.98
C ARG A 21 26.09 -5.70 -2.05
N ILE A 22 26.56 -6.35 -1.00
CA ILE A 22 26.68 -7.81 -0.95
C ILE A 22 25.29 -8.46 -0.80
N PHE A 23 24.46 -7.90 0.07
CA PHE A 23 23.17 -8.50 0.42
C PHE A 23 22.08 -8.29 -0.64
N HIS A 24 22.00 -7.07 -1.20
CA HIS A 24 20.98 -6.69 -2.19
C HIS A 24 21.52 -6.60 -3.62
N GLY A 25 22.83 -6.70 -3.83
CA GLY A 25 23.45 -6.56 -5.17
C GLY A 25 23.50 -5.12 -5.70
N THR A 26 23.18 -4.11 -4.88
CA THR A 26 23.13 -2.72 -5.32
C THR A 26 24.53 -2.11 -5.41
N SER A 27 24.83 -1.41 -6.52
CA SER A 27 26.16 -0.87 -6.77
C SER A 27 26.40 0.51 -6.16
N THR A 28 25.34 1.29 -5.90
CA THR A 28 25.40 2.68 -5.45
C THR A 28 24.39 2.96 -4.32
N GLU A 29 24.68 3.98 -3.52
CA GLU A 29 23.71 4.51 -2.56
C GLU A 29 22.55 5.18 -3.33
N GLU A 30 21.33 5.04 -2.81
CA GLU A 30 20.19 5.78 -3.34
C GLU A 30 20.46 7.29 -3.28
N SER A 31 19.93 8.03 -4.25
CA SER A 31 20.04 9.49 -4.26
C SER A 31 19.51 10.08 -2.95
N ARG A 32 20.26 11.03 -2.39
CA ARG A 32 19.91 11.69 -1.12
C ARG A 32 18.50 12.28 -1.14
N THR A 33 18.08 12.82 -2.28
CA THR A 33 16.73 13.39 -2.47
C THR A 33 15.65 12.32 -2.29
N ILE A 34 15.85 11.14 -2.89
CA ILE A 34 14.88 10.03 -2.79
C ILE A 34 14.87 9.49 -1.36
N THR A 35 16.04 9.30 -0.74
CA THR A 35 16.13 8.87 0.66
C THR A 35 15.43 9.85 1.60
N CYS A 36 15.61 11.16 1.42
CA CYS A 36 14.93 12.18 2.20
C CYS A 36 13.41 12.19 1.97
N ALA A 37 12.96 12.09 0.71
CA ALA A 37 11.54 12.02 0.38
C ALA A 37 10.87 10.79 1.01
N ASN A 38 11.51 9.61 0.90
CA ASN A 38 11.06 8.37 1.51
C ASN A 38 11.02 8.46 3.04
N TYR A 39 12.02 9.10 3.64
CA TYR A 39 12.06 9.30 5.09
C TYR A 39 10.86 10.15 5.56
N VAL A 40 10.64 11.31 4.95
CA VAL A 40 9.51 12.18 5.27
C VAL A 40 8.18 11.46 5.03
N ASN A 41 8.04 10.72 3.92
CA ASN A 41 6.84 9.94 3.64
C ASN A 41 6.61 8.84 4.69
N THR A 42 7.67 8.28 5.30
CA THR A 42 7.54 7.26 6.35
C THR A 42 6.98 7.85 7.65
N ILE A 43 7.36 9.08 7.99
CA ILE A 43 6.96 9.72 9.26
C ILE A 43 5.72 10.63 9.13
N MET A 44 5.46 11.15 7.94
CA MET A 44 4.43 12.14 7.63
C MET A 44 3.70 11.77 6.33
N ASN A 45 3.26 10.51 6.23
CA ASN A 45 2.61 9.99 5.03
C ASN A 45 1.36 10.77 4.62
N LEU A 46 0.49 11.19 5.56
CA LEU A 46 -0.76 11.87 5.23
C LEU A 46 -0.54 13.28 4.64
N PRO A 47 0.29 14.17 5.23
CA PRO A 47 0.63 15.44 4.60
C PRO A 47 1.31 15.29 3.23
N VAL A 48 2.23 14.33 3.09
CA VAL A 48 2.88 14.04 1.80
C VAL A 48 1.86 13.56 0.77
N SER A 49 0.91 12.72 1.19
CA SER A 49 -0.19 12.25 0.32
C SER A 49 -1.09 13.40 -0.12
N LYS A 50 -1.39 14.36 0.77
CA LYS A 50 -2.18 15.56 0.41
C LYS A 50 -1.52 16.35 -0.71
N LEU A 51 -0.21 16.61 -0.59
CA LEU A 51 0.57 17.30 -1.63
C LEU A 51 0.47 16.56 -2.98
N TYR A 52 0.57 15.22 -2.96
CA TYR A 52 0.46 14.41 -4.17
C TYR A 52 -0.93 14.50 -4.82
N ILE A 53 -2.00 14.43 -4.01
CA ILE A 53 -3.39 14.51 -4.46
C ILE A 53 -3.72 15.88 -5.04
N ASP A 54 -3.20 16.95 -4.42
CA ASP A 54 -3.42 18.33 -4.90
C ASP A 54 -2.80 18.56 -6.29
N GLU A 55 -1.68 17.89 -6.57
CA GLU A 55 -1.00 17.96 -7.88
C GLU A 55 -1.63 17.02 -8.93
N HIS A 56 -2.22 15.89 -8.50
CA HIS A 56 -2.73 14.86 -9.40
C HIS A 56 -4.20 14.52 -9.12
N SER A 57 -5.09 14.94 -10.03
CA SER A 57 -6.52 14.58 -9.93
C SER A 57 -6.75 13.10 -10.31
N HIS A 58 -7.40 12.36 -9.42
CA HIS A 58 -7.67 10.92 -9.58
C HIS A 58 -9.16 10.55 -9.46
N LYS A 59 -10.08 11.51 -9.63
CA LYS A 59 -11.52 11.29 -9.37
C LYS A 59 -12.13 10.20 -10.26
N ASP A 60 -11.80 10.20 -11.55
CA ASP A 60 -12.33 9.22 -12.51
C ASP A 60 -11.82 7.80 -12.21
N VAL A 61 -10.50 7.67 -11.96
CA VAL A 61 -9.86 6.41 -11.57
C VAL A 61 -10.48 5.83 -10.30
N ARG A 62 -10.84 6.69 -9.34
CA ARG A 62 -11.46 6.28 -8.08
C ARG A 62 -12.86 5.69 -8.31
N LYS A 63 -13.65 6.30 -9.20
CA LYS A 63 -14.98 5.80 -9.57
C LYS A 63 -14.88 4.44 -10.25
N GLU A 64 -14.04 4.32 -11.28
CA GLU A 64 -13.84 3.06 -12.01
C GLU A 64 -13.37 1.92 -11.10
N THR A 65 -12.41 2.23 -10.20
CA THR A 65 -11.90 1.24 -9.23
C THR A 65 -12.99 0.81 -8.24
N THR A 66 -13.87 1.73 -7.83
CA THR A 66 -15.00 1.42 -6.95
C THR A 66 -15.96 0.43 -7.61
N GLU A 67 -16.30 0.68 -8.87
CA GLU A 67 -17.15 -0.21 -9.66
C GLU A 67 -16.50 -1.60 -9.83
N MET A 68 -15.21 -1.65 -10.14
CA MET A 68 -14.46 -2.90 -10.24
C MET A 68 -14.50 -3.72 -8.94
N ILE A 69 -14.32 -3.09 -7.78
CA ILE A 69 -14.35 -3.79 -6.48
C ILE A 69 -15.75 -4.31 -6.16
N ASN A 70 -16.79 -3.54 -6.48
CA ASN A 70 -18.16 -4.00 -6.33
C ASN A 70 -18.45 -5.22 -7.22
N ASN A 71 -17.95 -5.21 -8.46
CA ASN A 71 -18.07 -6.36 -9.37
C ASN A 71 -17.35 -7.60 -8.83
N ILE A 72 -16.11 -7.45 -8.34
CA ILE A 72 -15.36 -8.55 -7.71
C ILE A 72 -16.11 -9.11 -6.50
N ARG A 73 -16.66 -8.24 -5.64
CA ARG A 73 -17.44 -8.67 -4.48
C ARG A 73 -18.67 -9.49 -4.90
N ASN A 74 -19.39 -9.04 -5.92
CA ASN A 74 -20.57 -9.72 -6.43
C ASN A 74 -20.23 -11.08 -7.03
N ILE A 75 -19.15 -11.17 -7.82
CA ILE A 75 -18.67 -12.43 -8.38
C ILE A 75 -18.26 -13.40 -7.27
N PHE A 76 -17.55 -12.92 -6.24
CA PHE A 76 -17.20 -13.75 -5.09
C PHE A 76 -18.43 -14.34 -4.39
N ILE A 77 -19.47 -13.53 -4.16
CA ILE A 77 -20.73 -13.99 -3.56
C ILE A 77 -21.38 -15.08 -4.44
N THR A 78 -21.41 -14.89 -5.76
CA THR A 78 -21.90 -15.89 -6.71
C THR A 78 -21.11 -17.20 -6.62
N MET A 79 -19.78 -17.13 -6.57
CA MET A 79 -18.92 -18.31 -6.42
C MET A 79 -19.18 -19.05 -5.10
N VAL A 80 -19.37 -18.33 -4.00
CA VAL A 80 -19.70 -18.94 -2.69
C VAL A 80 -21.05 -19.65 -2.74
N ASN A 81 -22.06 -19.06 -3.41
CA ASN A 81 -23.37 -19.69 -3.57
C ASN A 81 -23.27 -20.99 -4.39
N GLN A 82 -22.53 -20.97 -5.50
CA GLN A 82 -22.34 -22.10 -6.41
C GLN A 82 -21.39 -23.19 -5.87
N SER A 83 -20.62 -22.90 -4.82
CA SER A 83 -19.68 -23.84 -4.22
C SER A 83 -20.37 -25.11 -3.74
N THR A 84 -19.88 -26.28 -4.16
CA THR A 84 -20.43 -27.59 -3.75
C THR A 84 -19.77 -28.16 -2.50
N TRP A 85 -18.63 -27.60 -2.08
CA TRP A 85 -17.84 -28.14 -0.97
C TRP A 85 -18.13 -27.45 0.37
N MET A 86 -18.78 -26.29 0.36
CA MET A 86 -19.15 -25.55 1.58
C MET A 86 -20.54 -25.93 2.08
N ASP A 87 -20.67 -26.12 3.40
CA ASP A 87 -21.96 -26.25 4.06
C ASP A 87 -22.76 -24.94 4.03
N SER A 88 -24.07 -25.04 4.25
CA SER A 88 -25.00 -23.91 4.18
C SER A 88 -24.70 -22.80 5.19
N THR A 89 -24.31 -23.17 6.42
CA THR A 89 -23.99 -22.22 7.48
C THR A 89 -22.74 -21.42 7.13
N SER A 90 -21.68 -22.10 6.67
CA SER A 90 -20.44 -21.47 6.24
C SER A 90 -20.64 -20.54 5.04
N LYS A 91 -21.51 -20.89 4.08
CA LYS A 91 -21.86 -20.00 2.96
C LYS A 91 -22.47 -18.69 3.43
N ILE A 92 -23.44 -18.74 4.33
CA ILE A 92 -24.10 -17.54 4.89
C ILE A 92 -23.07 -16.63 5.56
N ILE A 93 -22.17 -17.20 6.38
CA ILE A 93 -21.13 -16.44 7.07
C ILE A 93 -20.13 -15.83 6.07
N ALA A 94 -19.73 -16.57 5.04
CA ALA A 94 -18.81 -16.09 4.02
C ALA A 94 -19.40 -14.92 3.21
N ILE A 95 -20.68 -15.00 2.84
CA ILE A 95 -21.40 -13.91 2.16
C ILE A 95 -21.50 -12.68 3.07
N LYS A 96 -21.87 -12.87 4.34
CA LYS A 96 -21.92 -11.78 5.32
C LYS A 96 -20.56 -11.10 5.47
N LYS A 97 -19.47 -11.88 5.50
CA LYS A 97 -18.10 -11.34 5.54
C LYS A 97 -17.79 -10.53 4.27
N ALA A 98 -18.11 -11.06 3.09
CA ALA A 98 -17.87 -10.38 1.82
C ALA A 98 -18.61 -9.02 1.73
N GLN A 99 -19.86 -8.98 2.20
CA GLN A 99 -20.66 -7.75 2.27
C GLN A 99 -20.11 -6.73 3.27
N ALA A 100 -19.49 -7.19 4.38
CA ALA A 100 -18.92 -6.32 5.39
C ALA A 100 -17.54 -5.73 5.03
N ILE A 101 -16.90 -6.20 3.94
CA ILE A 101 -15.60 -5.67 3.50
C ILE A 101 -15.74 -4.22 3.05
N THR A 102 -15.08 -3.33 3.78
CA THR A 102 -14.94 -1.91 3.41
C THR A 102 -13.72 -1.72 2.53
N ALA A 103 -13.90 -1.12 1.35
CA ALA A 103 -12.81 -0.81 0.44
C ALA A 103 -12.13 0.51 0.83
N LYS A 104 -10.80 0.53 0.88
CA LYS A 104 -10.00 1.75 1.09
C LYS A 104 -9.27 2.07 -0.22
N LEU A 105 -9.68 3.13 -0.90
CA LEU A 105 -9.23 3.44 -2.27
C LEU A 105 -8.34 4.67 -2.30
N GLY A 106 -7.05 4.46 -2.60
CA GLY A 106 -6.06 5.52 -2.76
C GLY A 106 -5.74 6.24 -1.46
N TYR A 107 -6.62 7.16 -1.06
CA TYR A 107 -6.47 8.05 0.09
C TYR A 107 -7.78 8.19 0.89
N PRO A 108 -7.72 8.60 2.17
CA PRO A 108 -8.91 8.90 2.96
C PRO A 108 -9.70 10.09 2.40
N ASP A 109 -11.03 10.05 2.48
CA ASP A 109 -11.92 11.09 1.92
C ASP A 109 -11.65 12.51 2.44
N TYR A 110 -11.19 12.65 3.68
CA TYR A 110 -10.90 13.96 4.27
C TYR A 110 -9.64 14.64 3.70
N LEU A 111 -8.85 13.95 2.86
CA LEU A 111 -7.72 14.54 2.15
C LEU A 111 -8.11 15.11 0.77
N GLU A 112 -9.34 14.86 0.30
CA GLU A 112 -9.85 15.44 -0.94
C GLU A 112 -9.97 16.97 -0.84
#